data_AF-A0A967U4Y2-F1
#
_entry.id   AF-A0A967U4Y2-F1
#
_cell.length_a   1.000
_cell.length_b   1.000
_cell.length_c   1.000
_cell.angle_alpha   90.00
_cell.angle_beta   90.00
_cell.angle_gamma   90.00
#
_symmetry.space_group_name_H-M   'P 1'
#
loop_
_entity.id
_entity.type
_entity.pdbx_description
1 polymer ?
#
loop_
_entity_poly.entity_id
_entity_poly.type
_entity_poly.pdbx_seq_one_letter_code
_entity_poly.pdbx_strand_id
1 'polypeptide(L)' 'ITVNSITPGFIETDITSGLSDKVKEHYLAQIPLGRFGSPEDVSGVVSFLLSDAASYITGEVIRVNGGMYT' A
#
# COMPACT_ATOMS: atom_id res chain seq x y z
N ILE A 1 -1.05 3.90 -23.71
CA ILE A 1 -1.54 4.42 -22.41
C ILE A 1 -1.99 3.23 -21.61
N THR A 2 -1.37 2.99 -20.46
CA THR A 2 -1.79 1.95 -19.50
C THR A 2 -2.57 2.60 -18.36
N VAL A 3 -3.47 1.85 -17.74
CA VAL A 3 -4.25 2.31 -16.59
C VAL A 3 -4.25 1.19 -15.55
N ASN A 4 -3.79 1.48 -14.34
CA ASN A 4 -3.74 0.52 -13.24
C ASN A 4 -4.20 1.22 -11.95
N SER A 5 -4.60 0.43 -10.95
CA SER A 5 -4.97 0.90 -9.62
C SER A 5 -3.97 0.41 -8.58
N ILE A 6 -3.68 1.24 -7.59
CA ILE A 6 -2.91 0.86 -6.41
C ILE A 6 -3.84 0.99 -5.22
N THR A 7 -3.94 -0.07 -4.41
CA THR A 7 -4.75 -0.08 -3.19
C THR A 7 -3.82 -0.26 -1.98
N PRO A 8 -3.42 0.85 -1.32
CA PRO A 8 -2.61 0.79 -0.11
C PRO A 8 -3.39 0.20 1.07
N GLY A 9 -2.66 -0.41 2.00
CA GLY A 9 -3.16 -0.70 3.34
C GLY A 9 -3.05 0.52 4.25
N PHE A 10 -2.83 0.29 5.54
CA PHE A 10 -2.53 1.37 6.48
C PHE A 10 -1.11 1.88 6.27
N ILE A 11 -0.99 3.14 5.84
CA ILE A 11 0.28 3.82 5.59
C ILE A 11 0.50 4.93 6.62
N GLU A 12 1.69 4.97 7.22
CA GLU A 12 2.13 6.01 8.13
C GLU A 12 2.18 7.37 7.42
N THR A 13 1.16 8.17 7.70
CA THR A 13 0.97 9.53 7.22
C THR A 13 0.40 10.39 8.34
N ASP A 14 0.36 11.70 8.13
CA ASP A 14 -0.29 12.66 9.05
C ASP A 14 -1.76 12.30 9.36
N ILE A 15 -2.44 11.60 8.46
CA ILE A 15 -3.83 11.14 8.66
C ILE A 15 -3.87 9.98 9.67
N THR A 16 -2.96 9.03 9.56
CA THR A 16 -2.92 7.84 10.44
C THR A 16 -2.25 8.09 11.79
N SER A 17 -1.44 9.15 11.91
CA SER A 17 -0.74 9.48 13.14
C SER A 17 -1.71 9.85 14.27
N GLY A 18 -2.85 10.45 13.93
CA GLY A 18 -3.93 10.83 14.86
C GLY A 18 -4.82 9.67 15.34
N LEU A 19 -4.60 8.44 14.87
CA LEU A 19 -5.32 7.27 15.37
C LEU A 19 -4.89 6.95 16.81
N SER A 20 -5.86 6.54 17.64
CA SER A 20 -5.56 6.07 19.00
C SER A 20 -4.78 4.75 18.96
N ASP A 21 -3.99 4.50 20.01
CA ASP A 21 -3.13 3.31 20.08
C ASP A 21 -3.94 2.01 19.95
N LYS A 22 -5.12 1.96 20.58
CA LYS A 22 -6.05 0.83 20.46
C LYS A 22 -6.47 0.55 19.01
N VAL A 23 -6.69 1.60 18.22
CA VAL A 23 -7.05 1.46 16.80
C VAL A 23 -5.82 1.01 15.99
N LYS A 24 -4.63 1.54 16.31
CA LYS A 24 -3.38 1.13 15.67
C LYS A 24 -3.08 -0.35 15.91
N GLU A 25 -3.18 -0.81 17.16
CA GLU A 25 -3.00 -2.22 17.55
C GLU A 25 -3.99 -3.16 16.84
N HIS A 26 -5.26 -2.74 16.72
CA HIS A 26 -6.28 -3.54 16.03
C HIS A 26 -5.94 -3.78 14.56
N TYR A 27 -5.42 -2.76 13.86
CA TYR A 27 -5.00 -2.90 12.47
C TYR A 27 -3.68 -3.65 12.34
N LEU A 28 -2.70 -3.41 13.22
CA LEU A 28 -1.43 -4.14 13.22
C LEU A 28 -1.65 -5.65 13.37
N ALA A 29 -2.61 -6.08 14.19
CA ALA A 29 -2.96 -7.49 14.35
C ALA A 29 -3.52 -8.15 13.07
N GLN A 30 -4.02 -7.36 12.13
CA GLN A 30 -4.56 -7.83 10.85
C GLN A 30 -3.56 -7.76 9.70
N ILE A 31 -2.39 -7.14 9.91
CA ILE A 31 -1.37 -6.99 8.88
C ILE A 31 -0.32 -8.10 9.09
N PRO A 32 -0.22 -9.10 8.21
CA PRO A 32 0.78 -10.16 8.32
C PRO A 32 2.23 -9.68 8.44
N LEU A 33 2.59 -8.58 7.79
CA LEU A 33 3.94 -7.98 7.91
C LEU A 33 4.19 -7.29 9.27
N GLY A 34 3.18 -7.18 10.14
CA GLY A 34 3.32 -6.70 11.51
C GLY A 34 3.69 -5.21 11.64
N ARG A 35 3.54 -4.43 10.57
CA ARG A 35 3.83 -2.99 10.56
C ARG A 35 2.88 -2.24 9.63
N PHE A 36 2.72 -0.95 9.87
CA PHE A 36 2.15 -0.07 8.86
C PHE A 36 3.14 0.11 7.70
N GLY A 37 2.59 0.37 6.52
CA GLY A 37 3.39 0.76 5.37
C GLY A 37 3.93 2.18 5.55
N SER A 38 4.97 2.49 4.82
CA SER A 38 5.52 3.84 4.64
C SER A 38 5.06 4.41 3.29
N PRO A 39 5.10 5.73 3.10
CA PRO A 39 4.90 6.32 1.77
C PRO A 39 5.84 5.70 0.71
N GLU A 40 7.05 5.33 1.12
CA GLU A 40 8.07 4.71 0.27
C GLU A 40 7.61 3.34 -0.24
N ASP A 41 6.94 2.53 0.60
CA ASP A 41 6.38 1.23 0.22
C ASP A 41 5.36 1.37 -0.95
N VAL A 42 4.60 2.47 -1.01
CA VAL A 42 3.66 2.75 -2.10
C VAL A 42 4.38 3.34 -3.32
N SER A 43 5.28 4.29 -3.10
CA SER A 43 6.00 5.00 -4.17
C SER A 43 6.86 4.08 -5.04
N GLY A 44 7.37 2.98 -4.48
CA GLY A 44 8.13 1.97 -5.23
C GLY A 44 7.28 1.32 -6.33
N VAL A 45 6.03 0.97 -6.02
CA VAL A 45 5.11 0.37 -7.00
C VAL A 45 4.66 1.39 -8.05
N VAL A 46 4.43 2.65 -7.65
CA VAL A 46 4.14 3.75 -8.58
C VAL A 46 5.29 3.89 -9.58
N SER A 47 6.52 3.95 -9.06
CA SER A 47 7.74 4.10 -9.89
C SER A 47 7.89 2.94 -10.87
N PHE A 48 7.61 1.70 -10.44
CA PHE A 48 7.59 0.54 -11.32
C PHE A 48 6.55 0.68 -12.44
N LEU A 49 5.31 1.06 -12.10
CA LEU A 49 4.21 1.21 -13.07
C LEU A 49 4.43 2.34 -14.08
N LEU A 50 5.24 3.34 -13.71
CA LEU A 50 5.66 4.42 -14.60
C LEU A 50 6.86 4.06 -15.49
N SER A 51 7.53 2.94 -15.22
CA SER A 51 8.72 2.51 -15.96
C SER A 51 8.38 1.64 -17.17
N ASP A 52 9.33 1.52 -18.11
CA ASP A 52 9.21 0.64 -19.28
C ASP A 52 9.01 -0.84 -18.91
N ALA A 53 9.44 -1.24 -17.71
CA ALA A 53 9.27 -2.60 -17.21
C ALA A 53 7.79 -3.00 -17.04
N ALA A 54 6.89 -2.01 -16.89
CA ALA A 54 5.46 -2.23 -16.77
C ALA A 54 4.70 -1.95 -18.09
N SER A 55 5.40 -1.82 -19.22
CA SER A 55 4.80 -1.43 -20.52
C SER A 55 3.68 -2.36 -21.03
N TYR A 56 3.61 -3.60 -20.53
CA TYR A 56 2.57 -4.57 -20.87
C TYR A 56 1.59 -4.87 -19.71
N ILE A 57 1.57 -4.02 -18.68
CA ILE A 57 0.67 -4.15 -17.52
C ILE A 57 -0.39 -3.04 -17.57
N THR A 58 -1.65 -3.42 -17.77
CA THR A 58 -2.80 -2.52 -17.75
C THR A 58 -4.04 -3.26 -17.27
N GLY A 59 -4.93 -2.57 -16.57
CA GLY A 59 -6.16 -3.12 -16.01
C GLY A 59 -5.99 -3.78 -14.63
N GLU A 60 -4.80 -3.72 -14.05
CA GLU A 60 -4.50 -4.42 -12.81
C GLU A 60 -4.79 -3.59 -11.56
N VAL A 61 -5.11 -4.30 -10.47
CA VAL A 61 -5.24 -3.74 -9.13
C VAL A 61 -4.12 -4.29 -8.26
N ILE A 62 -3.15 -3.45 -7.93
CA ILE A 62 -1.98 -3.85 -7.16
C ILE A 62 -2.18 -3.47 -5.70
N ARG A 63 -2.20 -4.49 -4.84
CA ARG A 63 -2.38 -4.34 -3.39
C ARG A 63 -1.03 -4.09 -2.73
N VAL A 64 -0.89 -2.95 -2.07
CA VAL A 64 0.31 -2.58 -1.27
C VAL A 64 -0.13 -2.42 0.19
N ASN A 65 -0.49 -3.55 0.81
CA ASN A 65 -1.23 -3.54 2.08
C ASN A 65 -0.66 -4.47 3.16
N GLY A 66 0.59 -4.92 2.99
CA GLY A 66 1.26 -5.80 3.96
C GLY A 66 0.59 -7.16 4.18
N GLY A 67 -0.24 -7.61 3.23
CA GLY A 67 -0.95 -8.89 3.29
C GLY A 67 -2.30 -8.85 4.00
N MET A 68 -2.80 -7.67 4.35
CA MET A 68 -4.07 -7.51 5.06
C MET A 68 -5.27 -8.04 4.26
N TYR A 69 -5.22 -7.94 2.93
CA TYR A 69 -6.23 -8.48 2.01
C TYR A 69 -5.55 -9.11 0.79
N THR A 70 -5.98 -10.31 0.42
CA THR A 70 -5.56 -11.05 -0.79
C THR A 70 -6.61 -10.98 -1.89
#